data_AF-A0A0A0E998-F1
#
_entry.id   AF-A0A0A0E998-F1
#
_cell.length_a   1.000
_cell.length_b   1.000
_cell.length_c   1.000
_cell.angle_alpha   90.00
_cell.angle_beta   90.00
_cell.angle_gamma   90.00
#
_symmetry.space_group_name_H-M   'P 1'
#
loop_
_entity.id
_entity.type
_entity.pdbx_description
1 polymer ?
#
loop_
_entity_poly.entity_id
_entity_poly.type
_entity_poly.pdbx_seq_one_letter_code
_entity_poly.pdbx_strand_id
1 'polypeptide(L)' 'MKRFEYQIITYPMDKKTSLIAMQDDLNARGKEGWEVVSVSSSEFAHLGHTAFLKREIAEGAGAK' A
#
# COMPACT_ATOMS: atom_id res chain seq x y z
N MET A 1 -17.31 -16.96 2.72
CA MET A 1 -16.62 -15.89 3.49
C MET A 1 -15.56 -15.30 2.59
N LYS A 2 -15.49 -13.97 2.44
CA LYS A 2 -14.43 -13.34 1.62
C LYS A 2 -13.08 -13.44 2.32
N ARG A 3 -12.02 -13.72 1.56
CA ARG A 3 -10.63 -13.73 2.06
C ARG A 3 -9.91 -12.49 1.57
N PHE A 4 -9.04 -11.94 2.41
CA PHE A 4 -8.24 -10.77 2.08
C PHE A 4 -6.78 -11.04 2.38
N GLU A 5 -5.90 -10.58 1.51
CA GLU A 5 -4.49 -10.38 1.82
C GLU A 5 -4.24 -8.93 2.22
N TYR A 6 -3.21 -8.73 3.04
CA TYR A 6 -2.82 -7.42 3.55
C TYR A 6 -1.35 -7.16 3.26
N GLN A 7 -1.03 -5.90 2.95
CA GLN A 7 0.34 -5.46 2.71
C GLN A 7 0.59 -4.13 3.43
N ILE A 8 1.78 -4.00 4.00
CA ILE A 8 2.25 -2.76 4.64
C ILE A 8 3.44 -2.25 3.82
N ILE A 9 3.39 -0.99 3.39
CA ILE A 9 4.43 -0.36 2.57
C ILE A 9 4.86 0.92 3.24
N THR A 10 6.18 1.11 3.39
CA THR A 10 6.76 2.36 3.91
C THR A 10 7.44 3.12 2.78
N TYR A 11 7.08 4.38 2.62
CA TYR A 11 7.63 5.32 1.65
C TYR A 11 8.51 6.33 2.38
N PRO A 12 9.84 6.33 2.17
CA PRO A 12 10.74 7.27 2.82
C PRO A 12 10.45 8.72 2.36
N MET A 13 10.56 9.66 3.30
CA MET A 13 10.41 11.10 3.04
C MET A 13 11.78 11.75 2.84
N ASP A 14 12.57 11.24 1.90
CA ASP A 14 13.92 11.76 1.64
C ASP A 14 13.92 12.99 0.71
N LYS A 15 12.91 13.18 -0.16
CA LYS A 15 12.79 14.35 -1.07
C LYS A 15 11.34 14.70 -1.45
N LYS A 16 11.11 15.92 -1.95
CA LYS A 16 9.83 16.42 -2.52
C LYS A 16 9.19 15.48 -3.56
N THR A 17 9.98 14.61 -4.19
CA THR A 17 9.54 13.62 -5.17
C THR A 17 8.85 12.40 -4.54
N SER A 18 8.90 12.22 -3.23
CA SER A 18 8.41 11.03 -2.51
C SER A 18 6.89 10.87 -2.58
N LEU A 19 6.12 11.96 -2.51
CA LEU A 19 4.66 11.90 -2.52
C LEU A 19 4.09 11.54 -3.90
N ILE A 20 4.71 12.04 -4.97
CA ILE A 20 4.30 11.68 -6.35
C ILE A 20 4.62 10.22 -6.60
N ALA A 21 5.82 9.76 -6.23
CA ALA A 21 6.19 8.35 -6.35
C ALA A 21 5.28 7.42 -5.53
N MET A 22 4.92 7.82 -4.31
CA MET A 22 3.94 7.11 -3.49
C MET A 22 2.57 7.04 -4.19
N GLN A 23 2.08 8.15 -4.73
CA GLN A 23 0.80 8.19 -5.43
C GLN A 23 0.79 7.29 -6.67
N ASP A 24 1.88 7.29 -7.44
CA ASP A 24 2.02 6.47 -8.64
C ASP A 24 2.06 4.97 -8.30
N ASP A 25 2.79 4.57 -7.27
CA ASP A 25 2.84 3.17 -6.79
C ASP A 25 1.46 2.71 -6.26
N LEU A 26 0.79 3.53 -5.45
CA LEU A 26 -0.55 3.21 -4.96
C LEU A 26 -1.58 3.11 -6.10
N ASN A 27 -1.48 3.97 -7.12
CA ASN A 27 -2.34 3.91 -8.30
C ASN A 27 -2.08 2.65 -9.13
N ALA A 28 -0.83 2.23 -9.29
CA ALA A 28 -0.48 0.98 -9.97
C ALA A 28 -1.07 -0.21 -9.22
N ARG A 29 -0.94 -0.26 -7.90
CA ARG A 29 -1.53 -1.31 -7.05
C ARG A 29 -3.05 -1.31 -7.06
N GLY A 30 -3.68 -0.14 -7.13
CA GLY A 30 -5.12 -0.01 -7.32
C GLY A 30 -5.61 -0.72 -8.57
N LYS A 31 -4.85 -0.66 -9.68
CA LYS A 31 -5.15 -1.41 -10.91
C LYS A 31 -5.01 -2.93 -10.74
N GLU A 32 -4.23 -3.39 -9.76
CA GLU A 32 -4.07 -4.79 -9.39
C GLU A 32 -5.08 -5.25 -8.32
N GLY A 33 -6.05 -4.40 -7.95
CA GLY A 33 -7.11 -4.71 -6.98
C GLY A 33 -6.75 -4.43 -5.52
N TRP A 34 -5.64 -3.75 -5.25
CA TRP A 34 -5.32 -3.31 -3.89
C TRP A 34 -6.12 -2.06 -3.50
N GLU A 35 -6.66 -2.08 -2.30
CA GLU A 35 -7.35 -0.97 -1.66
C GLU A 35 -6.50 -0.42 -0.52
N VAL A 36 -6.33 0.90 -0.48
CA VAL A 36 -5.71 1.57 0.67
C VAL A 36 -6.71 1.63 1.83
N VAL A 37 -6.34 1.02 2.94
CA VAL A 37 -7.14 0.99 4.18
C VAL A 37 -6.84 2.20 5.05
N SER A 38 -5.56 2.53 5.20
CA SER A 38 -5.10 3.64 6.02
C SER A 38 -3.71 4.07 5.60
N VAL A 39 -3.39 5.34 5.84
CA VAL A 39 -2.04 5.89 5.70
C VAL A 39 -1.67 6.53 7.03
N SER A 40 -0.52 6.15 7.56
CA SER A 40 0.08 6.76 8.74
C SER A 40 1.32 7.55 8.32
N SER A 41 1.34 8.84 8.61
CA SER A 41 2.53 9.68 8.46
C SER A 41 3.33 9.66 9.76
N SER A 42 4.58 9.17 9.73
CA SER A 42 5.48 9.28 10.88
C SER A 42 6.36 10.52 10.74
N GLU A 43 5.99 11.58 11.47
CA GLU A 43 6.86 12.74 11.68
C GLU A 43 8.06 12.40 12.59
N PHE A 44 7.91 11.36 13.43
CA PHE A 44 8.98 10.88 14.30
C PHE A 44 10.04 10.14 13.47
N ALA A 45 11.28 10.60 13.57
CA ALA A 45 12.46 10.08 12.88
C ALA A 45 12.49 10.19 11.33
N HIS A 46 11.66 11.04 10.71
CA HIS A 46 11.61 11.22 9.24
C HIS A 46 11.45 9.90 8.45
N LEU A 47 10.85 8.90 9.07
CA LEU A 47 10.70 7.54 8.50
C LEU A 47 9.77 7.52 7.28
N GLY A 48 8.91 8.53 7.13
CA GLY A 48 8.06 8.74 5.98
C GLY A 48 6.62 8.27 6.19
N HIS A 49 5.95 7.89 5.09
CA HIS A 49 4.55 7.49 5.08
C HIS A 49 4.43 5.98 5.05
N THR A 50 3.56 5.40 5.88
CA THR A 50 3.26 3.98 5.87
C THR A 50 1.82 3.78 5.39
N ALA A 51 1.65 3.09 4.27
CA ALA A 51 0.34 2.69 3.74
C ALA A 51 0.00 1.25 4.15
N PHE A 52 -1.23 1.06 4.60
CA PHE A 52 -1.83 -0.24 4.86
C PHE A 52 -2.79 -0.55 3.72
N LEU A 53 -2.57 -1.65 3.01
CA LEU A 53 -3.38 -2.08 1.88
C LEU A 53 -4.03 -3.42 2.16
N LYS A 54 -5.16 -3.66 1.51
CA LYS A 54 -5.82 -4.97 1.46
C LYS A 54 -6.19 -5.30 0.01
N ARG A 55 -6.29 -6.58 -0.33
CA ARG A 55 -6.84 -7.06 -1.61
C ARG A 55 -7.71 -8.28 -1.37
N GLU A 56 -8.84 -8.36 -2.06
CA GLU A 56 -9.70 -9.56 -2.01
C GLU A 56 -9.03 -10.71 -2.77
N ILE A 57 -8.90 -11.87 -2.12
CA ILE A 57 -8.40 -13.09 -2.73
C ILE A 57 -9.59 -13.87 -3.26
N ALA A 58 -9.66 -14.06 -4.58
CA ALA A 58 -10.63 -14.98 -5.17
C ALA A 58 -10.33 -16.41 -4.68
N GLU A 59 -11.37 -17.13 -4.23
CA GLU A 59 -11.29 -18.57 -3.96
C GLU A 59 -10.87 -19.29 -5.25
N GLY A 60 -9.56 -19.55 -5.41
CA GLY A 60 -8.99 -20.19 -6.59
C GLY A 60 -7.63 -19.63 -7.06
N ALA A 61 -7.21 -18.46 -6.59
CA ALA A 61 -5.92 -17.86 -7.00
C ALA A 61 -4.71 -18.31 -6.15
N GLY A 62 -4.93 -19.11 -5.10
CA GLY A 62 -3.90 -19.55 -4.15
C GLY A 62 -3.56 -21.04 -4.19
N ALA A 63 -3.82 -21.71 -5.32
CA ALA A 63 -3.43 -23.10 -5.53
C ALA A 63 -2.68 -23.23 -6.87
N LYS A 64 -1.39 -22.92 -6.85
CA LYS A 64 -0.38 -23.53 -7.71
C LYS A 64 1.00 -23.36 -7.08
#